data_AF-A0A0G1XJ81-F1
#
_entry.id   AF-A0A0G1XJ81-F1
#
_cell.length_a   1.000
_cell.length_b   1.000
_cell.length_c   1.000
_cell.angle_alpha   90.00
_cell.angle_beta   90.00
_cell.angle_gamma   90.00
#
_symmetry.space_group_name_H-M   'P 1'
#
loop_
_entity.id
_entity.type
_entity.pdbx_description
1 polymer ?
#
loop_
_entity_poly.entity_id
_entity_poly.type
_entity_poly.pdbx_seq_one_letter_code
_entity_poly.pdbx_strand_id
1 'polypeptide(L)'
;MSLKVVLITIGVLLFGLLVFLPFIFSERLVSPAAPDQNGVGVYKSVDGGMTWALKSRVDERGVVFPSAVLSFVFHPKERNIIFLGTKGAGLWVSQNGGESWARAIDIKGALKISAEVYDIAVNRLRPDEMYLAVFQENLGRVLKSADGGRSFAEVYAVPVNRFVVFDVEV
;
A
#
# COMPACT_ATOMS: atom_id res chain seq x y z
N MET A 1 -50.90 -2.28 -40.88
CA MET A 1 -50.05 -1.39 -40.07
C MET A 1 -49.24 -0.50 -41.01
N SER A 2 -49.10 0.81 -40.77
CA SER A 2 -48.42 1.71 -41.72
C SER A 2 -46.90 1.61 -41.60
N LEU A 3 -46.17 1.84 -42.71
CA LEU A 3 -44.70 1.82 -42.75
C LEU A 3 -44.08 2.77 -41.71
N LYS A 4 -44.74 3.90 -41.42
CA LYS A 4 -44.33 4.85 -40.38
C LYS A 4 -44.38 4.24 -38.99
N VAL A 5 -45.42 3.47 -38.68
CA VAL A 5 -45.55 2.78 -37.39
C VAL A 5 -44.47 1.70 -37.26
N VAL A 6 -44.19 0.95 -38.33
CA VAL A 6 -43.11 -0.06 -38.32
C VAL A 6 -41.74 0.57 -38.03
N LEU A 7 -41.41 1.68 -38.69
CA LEU A 7 -40.12 2.38 -38.50
C LEU A 7 -39.95 2.96 -37.09
N ILE A 8 -41.02 3.54 -36.52
CA ILE A 8 -40.99 4.07 -35.15
C ILE A 8 -40.77 2.93 -34.15
N THR A 9 -41.49 1.81 -34.31
CA THR A 9 -41.34 0.65 -33.41
C THR A 9 -39.94 0.06 -33.46
N ILE A 10 -39.34 -0.08 -34.66
CA ILE A 10 -37.96 -0.56 -34.81
C ILE A 10 -36.97 0.41 -34.16
N GLY A 11 -37.15 1.72 -34.33
CA GLY A 11 -36.30 2.74 -33.72
C GLY A 11 -36.33 2.72 -32.19
N VAL A 12 -37.51 2.54 -31.59
CA VAL A 12 -37.67 2.44 -30.13
C VAL A 12 -37.00 1.17 -29.59
N LEU A 13 -37.14 0.05 -30.28
CA LEU A 13 -36.50 -1.22 -29.90
C LEU A 13 -34.97 -1.14 -29.99
N LEU A 14 -34.45 -0.55 -31.08
CA LEU A 14 -33.00 -0.34 -31.24
C LEU A 14 -32.45 0.61 -30.19
N PHE A 15 -33.16 1.71 -29.88
CA PHE A 15 -32.75 2.65 -28.85
C PHE A 15 -32.75 1.99 -27.46
N GLY A 16 -33.81 1.23 -27.12
CA GLY A 16 -33.84 0.43 -25.90
C GLY A 16 -32.66 -0.54 -25.83
N LEU A 17 -32.40 -1.29 -26.90
CA LEU A 17 -31.26 -2.20 -26.96
C LEU A 17 -29.94 -1.46 -26.73
N LEU A 18 -29.73 -0.29 -27.35
CA LEU A 18 -28.49 0.50 -27.24
C LEU A 18 -28.29 1.10 -25.85
N VAL A 19 -29.37 1.53 -25.19
CA VAL A 19 -29.34 2.08 -23.83
C VAL A 19 -29.13 0.99 -22.79
N PHE A 20 -29.72 -0.19 -22.98
CA PHE A 20 -29.66 -1.29 -22.02
C PHE A 20 -28.52 -2.28 -22.27
N LEU A 21 -27.92 -2.30 -23.47
CA LEU A 21 -26.72 -3.05 -23.82
C LEU A 21 -25.60 -2.97 -22.75
N PRO A 22 -25.16 -1.78 -22.31
CA PRO A 22 -24.13 -1.66 -21.28
C PRO A 22 -24.56 -2.17 -19.88
N PHE A 23 -25.86 -2.28 -19.60
CA PHE A 23 -26.37 -2.86 -18.34
C PHE A 23 -26.50 -4.38 -18.41
N ILE A 24 -26.80 -4.94 -19.59
CA ILE A 24 -26.82 -6.39 -19.82
C ILE A 24 -25.39 -6.96 -19.76
N PHE A 25 -24.41 -6.15 -20.17
CA PHE A 25 -22.98 -6.44 -20.06
C PHE A 25 -22.32 -5.81 -18.83
N SER A 26 -23.10 -5.39 -17.81
CA SER A 26 -22.47 -4.98 -16.55
C SER A 26 -21.67 -6.17 -16.05
N GLU A 27 -20.34 -6.02 -15.97
CA GLU A 27 -19.48 -7.12 -15.56
C GLU A 27 -19.99 -7.65 -14.23
N ARG A 28 -20.25 -8.95 -14.20
CA ARG A 28 -20.59 -9.64 -12.95
C ARG A 28 -19.46 -9.30 -12.00
N LEU A 29 -19.76 -8.75 -10.82
CA LEU A 29 -18.77 -8.55 -9.77
C LEU A 29 -18.21 -9.94 -9.42
N VAL A 30 -17.15 -10.35 -10.12
CA VAL A 30 -16.38 -11.52 -9.75
C VAL A 30 -15.60 -11.05 -8.55
N SER A 31 -15.88 -11.65 -7.39
CA SER A 31 -15.07 -11.43 -6.20
C SER A 31 -13.60 -11.58 -6.61
N PRO A 32 -12.73 -10.62 -6.24
CA PRO A 32 -11.30 -10.72 -6.48
C PRO A 32 -10.83 -12.16 -6.24
N ALA A 33 -10.18 -12.78 -7.22
CA ALA A 33 -9.54 -14.06 -6.95
C ALA A 33 -8.51 -13.81 -5.85
N ALA A 34 -8.76 -14.34 -4.65
CA ALA A 34 -7.79 -14.29 -3.58
C ALA A 34 -6.50 -14.97 -4.09
N PRO A 35 -5.31 -14.39 -3.81
CA PRO A 35 -4.06 -15.04 -4.18
C PRO A 35 -3.95 -16.43 -3.56
N ASP A 36 -3.11 -17.28 -4.15
CA ASP A 36 -2.97 -18.68 -3.75
C ASP A 36 -2.66 -18.85 -2.24
N GLN A 37 -2.94 -20.06 -1.74
CA GLN A 37 -3.18 -20.41 -0.32
C GLN A 37 -2.02 -20.14 0.66
N ASN A 38 -0.89 -19.60 0.22
CA ASN A 38 0.19 -19.21 1.12
C ASN A 38 0.04 -17.79 1.68
N GLY A 39 -0.83 -16.94 1.12
CA GLY A 39 -1.46 -15.76 1.77
C GLY A 39 -0.56 -14.69 2.41
N VAL A 40 0.77 -14.82 2.34
CA VAL A 40 1.73 -13.94 3.01
C VAL A 40 2.43 -13.08 1.98
N GLY A 41 2.54 -11.79 2.26
CA GLY A 41 3.31 -10.84 1.46
C GLY A 41 2.49 -9.62 1.03
N VAL A 42 3.03 -8.89 0.06
CA VAL A 42 2.44 -7.70 -0.53
C VAL A 42 1.93 -8.05 -1.91
N TYR A 43 0.66 -7.75 -2.16
CA TYR A 43 0.00 -7.98 -3.43
C TYR A 43 -0.38 -6.66 -4.08
N LYS A 44 -0.35 -6.64 -5.42
CA LYS A 44 -0.73 -5.48 -6.22
C LYS A 44 -1.74 -5.89 -7.27
N SER A 45 -2.77 -5.07 -7.42
CA SER A 45 -3.70 -5.09 -8.56
C SER A 45 -3.48 -3.86 -9.43
N VAL A 46 -3.73 -4.01 -10.73
CA VAL A 46 -3.74 -2.91 -11.72
C VAL A 46 -5.10 -2.76 -12.41
N ASP A 47 -6.08 -3.55 -12.01
CA ASP A 47 -7.40 -3.69 -12.65
C ASP A 47 -8.54 -3.49 -11.64
N GLY A 48 -8.33 -2.60 -10.66
CA GLY A 48 -9.36 -2.27 -9.67
C GLY A 48 -9.64 -3.40 -8.66
N GLY A 49 -8.74 -4.37 -8.54
CA GLY A 49 -8.82 -5.48 -7.61
C GLY A 49 -9.37 -6.77 -8.20
N MET A 50 -9.62 -6.84 -9.52
CA MET A 50 -10.10 -8.07 -10.15
C MET A 50 -9.05 -9.18 -10.12
N THR A 51 -7.79 -8.83 -10.35
CA THR A 51 -6.63 -9.73 -10.23
C THR A 51 -5.55 -9.13 -9.33
N TRP A 52 -4.81 -10.01 -8.64
CA TRP A 52 -3.74 -9.66 -7.71
C TRP A 52 -2.47 -10.44 -8.02
N ALA A 53 -1.34 -9.75 -8.07
CA ALA A 53 -0.02 -10.34 -8.25
C ALA A 53 0.82 -10.19 -6.97
N LEU A 54 1.50 -11.26 -6.55
CA LEU A 54 2.48 -11.22 -5.46
C LEU A 54 3.68 -10.37 -5.88
N LYS A 55 4.06 -9.40 -5.03
CA LYS A 55 5.20 -8.49 -5.24
C LYS A 55 6.27 -8.60 -4.16
N SER A 56 6.04 -9.42 -3.13
CA SER A 56 7.10 -9.82 -2.21
C SER A 56 8.03 -10.84 -2.85
N ARG A 57 9.30 -10.79 -2.46
CA ARG A 57 10.29 -11.80 -2.81
C ARG A 57 10.20 -12.96 -1.84
N VAL A 58 10.55 -14.15 -2.32
CA VAL A 58 10.72 -15.35 -1.50
C VAL A 58 12.19 -15.73 -1.57
N ASP A 59 12.84 -15.87 -0.41
CA ASP A 59 14.25 -16.30 -0.36
C ASP A 59 14.38 -17.83 -0.49
N GLU A 60 15.61 -18.33 -0.51
CA GLU A 60 15.92 -19.76 -0.66
C GLU A 60 15.35 -20.64 0.47
N ARG A 61 15.01 -20.04 1.61
CA ARG A 61 14.42 -20.71 2.77
C ARG A 61 12.90 -20.63 2.77
N GLY A 62 12.30 -20.05 1.73
CA GLY A 62 10.85 -19.85 1.63
C GLY A 62 10.32 -18.65 2.40
N VAL A 63 11.20 -17.76 2.90
CA VAL A 63 10.77 -16.60 3.68
C VAL A 63 10.36 -15.45 2.76
N VAL A 64 9.17 -14.91 3.00
CA VAL A 64 8.56 -13.86 2.18
C VAL A 64 8.92 -12.46 2.72
N PHE A 65 9.42 -11.57 1.85
CA PHE A 65 9.75 -10.19 2.20
C PHE A 65 9.38 -9.16 1.11
N PRO A 66 8.84 -7.98 1.47
CA PRO A 66 8.31 -7.66 2.78
C PRO A 66 7.07 -8.52 3.12
N SER A 67 6.87 -8.79 4.40
CA SER A 67 5.69 -9.49 4.95
C SER A 67 5.35 -8.90 6.32
N ALA A 68 4.23 -9.29 6.91
CA ALA A 68 3.74 -8.74 8.19
C ALA A 68 3.74 -7.19 8.20
N VAL A 69 3.17 -6.60 7.14
CA VAL A 69 3.07 -5.15 6.97
C VAL A 69 2.07 -4.58 8.00
N LEU A 70 2.49 -3.55 8.73
CA LEU A 70 1.69 -2.84 9.72
C LEU A 70 1.16 -1.51 9.18
N SER A 71 1.96 -0.81 8.38
CA SER A 71 1.61 0.47 7.76
C SER A 71 2.05 0.54 6.31
N PHE A 72 1.32 1.32 5.52
CA PHE A 72 1.53 1.52 4.09
C PHE A 72 1.23 2.98 3.77
N VAL A 73 2.20 3.71 3.20
CA VAL A 73 2.03 5.13 2.86
C VAL A 73 2.66 5.45 1.51
N PHE A 74 1.91 6.16 0.66
CA PHE A 74 2.43 6.73 -0.57
C PHE A 74 3.20 8.02 -0.29
N HIS A 75 4.29 8.24 -1.02
CA HIS A 75 4.91 9.56 -1.08
C HIS A 75 3.92 10.58 -1.67
N PRO A 76 3.72 11.75 -1.04
CA PRO A 76 2.62 12.66 -1.37
C PRO A 76 2.76 13.33 -2.74
N LYS A 77 3.98 13.39 -3.30
CA LYS A 77 4.28 14.01 -4.61
C LYS A 77 4.68 13.01 -5.69
N GLU A 78 5.10 11.80 -5.33
CA GLU A 78 5.67 10.81 -6.25
C GLU A 78 5.03 9.44 -5.97
N ARG A 79 3.91 9.14 -6.62
CA ARG A 79 3.09 7.95 -6.30
C ARG A 79 3.80 6.61 -6.52
N ASN A 80 4.92 6.59 -7.23
CA ASN A 80 5.75 5.40 -7.41
C ASN A 80 6.58 5.08 -6.15
N ILE A 81 6.78 6.07 -5.28
CA ILE A 81 7.46 5.86 -4.01
C ILE A 81 6.43 5.46 -2.95
N ILE A 82 6.65 4.30 -2.36
CA ILE A 82 5.77 3.71 -1.35
C ILE A 82 6.60 3.23 -0.19
N PHE A 83 6.18 3.56 1.03
CA PHE A 83 6.81 3.13 2.28
C PHE A 83 5.94 2.08 2.96
N LEU A 84 6.57 1.01 3.48
CA LEU A 84 5.92 0.00 4.32
C LEU A 84 6.62 -0.10 5.67
N GLY A 85 5.82 -0.05 6.72
CA GLY A 85 6.26 -0.45 8.05
C GLY A 85 5.96 -1.93 8.26
N THR A 86 6.88 -2.68 8.85
CA THR A 86 6.71 -4.13 9.08
C THR A 86 6.87 -4.48 10.55
N LYS A 87 6.28 -5.61 10.95
CA LYS A 87 6.45 -6.20 12.26
C LYS A 87 7.79 -6.95 12.36
N GLY A 88 8.87 -6.21 12.59
CA GLY A 88 10.19 -6.76 12.92
C GLY A 88 11.16 -6.88 11.75
N ALA A 89 10.84 -6.31 10.59
CA ALA A 89 11.75 -6.21 9.44
C ALA A 89 11.99 -4.76 8.99
N GLY A 90 11.71 -3.78 9.87
CA GLY A 90 11.96 -2.37 9.65
C GLY A 90 11.09 -1.72 8.58
N LEU A 91 11.62 -0.64 8.01
CA LEU A 91 11.00 0.12 6.92
C LEU A 91 11.41 -0.46 5.56
N TRP A 92 10.46 -0.57 4.64
CA TRP A 92 10.69 -0.95 3.25
C TRP A 92 10.21 0.14 2.31
N VAL A 93 10.86 0.26 1.15
CA VAL A 93 10.57 1.27 0.13
C VAL A 93 10.46 0.60 -1.23
N SER A 94 9.41 0.95 -1.97
CA SER A 94 9.33 0.75 -3.40
C SER A 94 9.59 2.08 -4.09
N GLN A 95 10.31 2.06 -5.22
CA GLN A 95 10.50 3.24 -6.09
C GLN A 95 9.75 3.11 -7.42
N ASN A 96 9.05 1.99 -7.63
CA ASN A 96 8.41 1.62 -8.89
C ASN A 96 6.95 1.21 -8.69
N GLY A 97 6.26 1.88 -7.76
CA GLY A 97 4.83 1.71 -7.55
C GLY A 97 4.45 0.32 -7.02
N GLY A 98 5.31 -0.27 -6.19
CA GLY A 98 5.08 -1.57 -5.55
C GLY A 98 5.44 -2.77 -6.42
N GLU A 99 6.14 -2.59 -7.53
CA GLU A 99 6.61 -3.72 -8.35
C GLU A 99 7.78 -4.47 -7.70
N SER A 100 8.67 -3.75 -7.01
CA SER A 100 9.71 -4.33 -6.17
C SER A 100 9.94 -3.48 -4.91
N TRP A 101 10.55 -4.11 -3.91
CA TRP A 101 10.77 -3.54 -2.58
C TRP A 101 12.22 -3.69 -2.15
N ALA A 102 12.77 -2.64 -1.55
CA ALA A 102 14.08 -2.64 -0.90
C ALA A 102 13.92 -2.24 0.57
N ARG A 103 14.69 -2.86 1.46
CA ARG A 103 14.71 -2.46 2.87
C ARG A 103 15.43 -1.12 2.98
N ALA A 104 14.86 -0.17 3.72
CA ALA A 104 15.53 1.07 4.05
C ALA A 104 16.65 0.80 5.06
N ILE A 105 17.83 1.34 4.80
CA ILE A 105 18.99 1.26 5.70
C ILE A 105 19.28 2.68 6.18
N ASP A 106 19.05 2.91 7.49
CA ASP A 106 19.38 4.18 8.12
C ASP A 106 20.90 4.30 8.31
N ILE A 107 21.51 5.26 7.61
CA ILE A 107 22.96 5.49 7.64
C ILE A 107 23.47 5.96 9.01
N LYS A 108 22.59 6.47 9.89
CA LYS A 108 22.93 6.87 11.27
C LYS A 108 22.57 5.81 12.30
N GLY A 109 21.83 4.77 11.90
CA GLY A 109 21.52 3.60 12.74
C GLY A 109 20.52 3.85 13.88
N ALA A 110 19.75 4.94 13.84
CA ALA A 110 18.66 5.19 14.78
C ALA A 110 17.51 4.20 14.53
N LEU A 111 17.10 4.01 13.28
CA LEU A 111 16.14 2.98 12.89
C LEU A 111 16.84 1.62 12.75
N LYS A 112 16.46 0.63 13.57
CA LYS A 112 17.01 -0.73 13.45
C LYS A 112 16.33 -1.51 12.33
N ILE A 113 17.08 -2.37 11.64
CA ILE A 113 16.53 -3.26 10.60
C ILE A 113 15.52 -4.28 11.14
N SER A 114 15.52 -4.51 12.46
CA SER A 114 14.60 -5.39 13.19
C SER A 114 13.49 -4.62 13.90
N ALA A 115 13.38 -3.31 13.68
CA ALA A 115 12.34 -2.50 14.31
C ALA A 115 10.95 -2.96 13.84
N GLU A 116 9.97 -2.85 14.74
CA GLU A 116 8.57 -2.85 14.37
C GLU A 116 8.18 -1.42 14.03
N VAL A 117 7.79 -1.18 12.78
CA VAL A 117 7.36 0.15 12.32
C VAL A 117 5.85 0.14 12.24
N TYR A 118 5.21 0.74 13.26
CA TYR A 118 3.77 0.71 13.43
C TYR A 118 3.08 1.70 12.50
N ASP A 119 3.63 2.90 12.38
CA ASP A 119 3.06 3.94 11.53
C ASP A 119 4.13 4.84 10.91
N ILE A 120 3.76 5.46 9.79
CA ILE A 120 4.60 6.29 8.94
C ILE A 120 3.82 7.55 8.58
N ALA A 121 4.38 8.73 8.84
CA ALA A 121 3.79 9.98 8.38
C ALA A 121 4.79 10.74 7.51
N VAL A 122 4.39 11.06 6.28
CA VAL A 122 5.21 11.83 5.34
C VAL A 122 4.58 13.21 5.16
N ASN A 123 5.34 14.26 5.45
CA ASN A 123 4.81 15.63 5.35
C ASN A 123 4.45 15.96 3.90
N ARG A 124 3.20 16.32 3.66
CA ARG A 124 2.67 16.59 2.31
C ARG A 124 3.37 17.76 1.61
N LEU A 125 3.75 18.78 2.35
CA LEU A 125 4.37 20.00 1.82
C LEU A 125 5.88 19.82 1.66
N ARG A 126 6.52 19.15 2.61
CA ARG A 126 7.97 18.91 2.70
C ARG A 126 8.27 17.40 2.84
N PRO A 127 8.20 16.61 1.76
CA PRO A 127 8.25 15.15 1.87
C PRO A 127 9.58 14.55 2.36
N ASP A 128 10.66 15.35 2.36
CA ASP A 128 11.90 14.97 3.03
C ASP A 128 11.74 14.85 4.56
N GLU A 129 10.74 15.54 5.12
CA GLU A 129 10.34 15.42 6.51
C GLU A 129 9.31 14.30 6.67
N MET A 130 9.71 13.24 7.38
CA MET A 130 8.83 12.11 7.72
C MET A 130 9.08 11.62 9.13
N TYR A 131 8.06 11.01 9.72
CA TYR A 131 8.08 10.46 11.06
C TYR A 131 7.72 8.98 11.04
N LEU A 132 8.30 8.23 11.98
CA LEU A 132 8.00 6.82 12.20
C LEU A 132 7.61 6.61 13.66
N ALA A 133 6.50 5.93 13.89
CA ALA A 133 6.18 5.32 15.17
C ALA A 133 6.79 3.92 15.19
N VAL A 134 7.77 3.68 16.06
CA VAL A 134 8.54 2.41 16.08
C VAL A 134 8.57 1.78 17.46
N PHE A 135 8.65 0.45 17.50
CA PHE A 135 9.07 -0.29 18.68
C PHE A 135 10.38 -1.01 18.39
N GLN A 136 11.40 -0.69 19.17
CA GLN A 136 12.71 -1.30 19.07
C GLN A 136 13.42 -1.19 20.42
N GLU A 137 14.29 -2.16 20.73
CA GLU A 137 15.05 -2.17 21.99
C GLU A 137 14.13 -2.10 23.23
N ASN A 138 12.94 -2.71 23.13
CA ASN A 138 11.87 -2.69 24.14
C ASN A 138 11.30 -1.31 24.47
N LEU A 139 11.44 -0.33 23.58
CA LEU A 139 10.88 1.02 23.76
C LEU A 139 10.06 1.44 22.54
N GLY A 140 8.89 2.01 22.79
CA GLY A 140 8.17 2.83 21.82
C GLY A 140 8.91 4.14 21.59
N ARG A 141 9.20 4.46 20.34
CA ARG A 141 9.97 5.64 19.94
C ARG A 141 9.28 6.33 18.77
N VAL A 142 9.49 7.64 18.66
CA VAL A 142 9.23 8.39 17.43
C VAL A 142 10.56 8.79 16.82
N LEU A 143 10.77 8.38 15.58
CA LEU A 143 11.92 8.77 14.79
C LEU A 143 11.50 9.79 13.75
N LYS A 144 12.36 10.77 13.49
CA LYS A 144 12.18 11.80 12.46
C LYS A 144 13.30 11.69 11.43
N SER A 145 12.95 11.77 10.15
CA SER A 145 13.87 12.06 9.06
C SER A 145 13.63 13.48 8.53
N ALA A 146 14.69 14.09 8.02
CA ALA A 146 14.67 15.35 7.30
C ALA A 146 15.30 15.22 5.89
N ASP A 147 15.53 13.99 5.43
CA ASP A 147 16.21 13.67 4.18
C ASP A 147 15.51 12.55 3.37
N GLY A 148 14.19 12.40 3.58
CA GLY A 148 13.37 11.45 2.84
C GLY A 148 13.60 9.98 3.25
N GLY A 149 13.98 9.77 4.51
CA GLY A 149 14.18 8.45 5.09
C GLY A 149 15.56 7.84 4.86
N ARG A 150 16.56 8.64 4.44
CA ARG A 150 17.96 8.17 4.33
C ARG A 150 18.62 8.08 5.70
N SER A 151 18.30 9.01 6.59
CA SER A 151 18.71 8.97 7.99
C SER A 151 17.57 9.36 8.93
N PHE A 152 17.61 8.81 10.14
CA PHE A 152 16.65 9.12 11.19
C PHE A 152 17.34 9.62 12.46
N ALA A 153 16.61 10.42 13.22
CA ALA A 153 16.96 10.83 14.58
C ALA A 153 15.78 10.56 15.50
N GLU A 154 16.07 10.10 16.71
CA GLU A 154 15.04 9.98 17.74
C GLU A 154 14.60 11.35 18.22
N VAL A 155 13.28 11.56 18.26
CA VAL A 155 12.68 12.79 18.78
C VAL A 155 11.81 12.54 20.01
N TYR A 156 11.43 11.29 20.25
CA TYR A 156 10.71 10.87 21.44
C TYR A 156 10.97 9.39 21.73
N ALA A 157 11.02 9.05 23.02
CA ALA A 157 10.95 7.68 23.50
C ALA A 157 10.08 7.62 24.75
N VAL A 158 9.29 6.56 24.88
CA VAL A 158 8.57 6.29 26.12
C VAL A 158 9.58 6.02 27.25
N PRO A 159 9.34 6.49 28.49
CA PRO A 159 10.32 6.35 29.57
C PRO A 159 10.41 4.93 30.16
N VAL A 160 9.47 4.03 29.83
CA VAL A 160 9.43 2.66 30.37
C VAL A 160 9.18 1.61 29.29
N ASN A 161 9.77 0.43 29.50
CA ASN A 161 9.92 -0.65 28.52
C ASN A 161 8.68 -1.51 28.22
N ARG A 162 7.48 -0.90 28.21
CA ARG A 162 6.20 -1.62 28.04
C ARG A 162 5.19 -0.92 27.14
N PHE A 163 5.50 0.29 26.67
CA PHE A 163 4.59 1.06 25.84
C PHE A 163 5.11 1.15 24.41
N VAL A 164 4.16 1.06 23.48
CA VAL A 164 4.37 1.19 22.04
C VAL A 164 3.76 2.53 21.62
N VAL A 165 4.40 3.21 20.68
CA VAL A 165 3.76 4.31 19.93
C VAL A 165 3.16 3.68 18.69
N PHE A 166 1.84 3.78 18.53
CA PHE A 166 1.12 3.11 17.44
C PHE A 166 0.83 4.01 16.24
N ASP A 167 0.95 5.33 16.41
CA ASP A 167 0.44 6.32 15.45
C ASP A 167 1.30 7.58 15.48
N VAL A 168 1.47 8.20 14.30
CA VAL A 168 2.14 9.50 14.15
C VAL A 168 1.52 10.26 12.98
N GLU A 169 1.37 11.58 13.09
CA GLU A 169 0.76 12.42 12.04
C GLU A 169 1.56 13.71 11.83
N VAL A 170 1.53 14.26 10.60
CA VAL A 170 2.20 15.52 10.22
C VAL A 170 1.50 16.27 9.09
#